data_AF-A0A918A6M2-F1
#
_entry.id   AF-A0A918A6M2-F1
#
_cell.length_a   1.000
_cell.length_b   1.000
_cell.length_c   1.000
_cell.angle_alpha   90.00
_cell.angle_beta   90.00
_cell.angle_gamma   90.00
#
_symmetry.space_group_name_H-M   'P 1'
#
loop_
_entity.id
_entity.type
_entity.pdbx_description
1 polymer ?
#
loop_
_entity_poly.entity_id
_entity_poly.type
_entity_poly.pdbx_seq_one_letter_code
_entity_poly.pdbx_strand_id
1 'polypeptide(L)'
;MAIDLVRRQDWDARSPRGDYTQLGTTKGVKVHYTGGRVDPGIVGDHAGCVKLVRSIQSHHMDGNGWIDIGYSFVACPHKKVFEGRGLHHLPAANGSGLNSGHYAVLGLVGNSGLVEPPDALLHAILDAVDHVRDQGRAGKEIKGHRDGFPTDCPGGPLYAWVQRGAPRPGTDPVPGGPSTTAPPFPGRLLKYPPIMRGEDVRTWQAKVVERGFELDVDGAYGPASREVCRSFQRQQDIEDDGVVGPVTWRLTWDAPTI
;
A
#
# COMPACT_ATOMS: atom_id res chain seq x y z
N MET A 1 6.28 -9.09 -4.39
CA MET A 1 7.44 -9.09 -3.47
C MET A 1 7.13 -9.98 -2.27
N ALA A 2 8.14 -10.53 -1.60
CA ALA A 2 7.93 -11.33 -0.39
C ALA A 2 7.48 -10.43 0.78
N ILE A 3 6.53 -10.92 1.57
CA ILE A 3 6.04 -10.25 2.78
C ILE A 3 7.12 -10.22 3.86
N ASP A 4 7.36 -9.05 4.47
CA ASP A 4 8.19 -8.94 5.68
C ASP A 4 7.32 -9.21 6.91
N LEU A 5 7.17 -10.49 7.22
CA LEU A 5 6.26 -10.98 8.26
C LEU A 5 6.94 -11.00 9.63
N VAL A 6 6.39 -10.24 10.58
CA VAL A 6 6.69 -10.35 12.02
C VAL A 6 5.80 -11.46 12.58
N ARG A 7 6.39 -12.62 12.83
CA ARG A 7 5.65 -13.81 13.27
C ARG A 7 5.15 -13.63 14.69
N ARG A 8 4.15 -14.43 15.07
CA ARG A 8 3.57 -14.40 16.43
C ARG A 8 4.62 -14.46 17.54
N GLN A 9 5.64 -15.30 17.38
CA GLN A 9 6.75 -15.41 18.34
C GLN A 9 7.64 -14.15 18.42
N ASP A 10 7.77 -13.41 17.32
CA ASP A 10 8.68 -12.26 17.23
C ASP A 10 8.10 -10.99 17.88
N TRP A 11 6.77 -10.95 18.07
CA TRP A 11 6.08 -9.86 18.77
C TRP A 11 5.53 -10.27 20.14
N ASP A 12 5.95 -11.44 20.66
CA ASP A 12 5.48 -12.03 21.92
C ASP A 12 3.94 -12.15 22.00
N ALA A 13 3.33 -12.69 20.94
CA ALA A 13 1.90 -12.95 20.91
C ALA A 13 1.49 -13.87 22.06
N ARG A 14 0.44 -13.50 22.79
CA ARG A 14 -0.22 -14.42 23.71
C ARG A 14 -0.79 -15.61 22.93
N SER A 15 -0.79 -16.77 23.58
CA SER A 15 -1.49 -17.95 23.06
C SER A 15 -2.99 -17.67 22.96
N PRO A 16 -3.66 -18.13 21.88
CA PRO A 16 -5.11 -18.06 21.80
C PRO A 16 -5.77 -18.82 22.96
N ARG A 17 -6.91 -18.32 23.45
CA ARG A 17 -7.69 -18.97 24.53
C ARG A 17 -8.60 -20.11 24.05
N GLY A 18 -8.51 -20.46 22.77
CA GLY A 18 -9.30 -21.52 22.15
C GLY A 18 -8.92 -21.71 20.69
N ASP A 19 -9.54 -22.71 20.07
CA ASP A 19 -9.25 -23.08 18.69
C ASP A 19 -9.82 -22.07 17.68
N TYR A 20 -9.09 -21.86 16.59
CA TYR A 20 -9.59 -21.06 15.49
C TYR A 20 -10.58 -21.85 14.65
N THR A 21 -11.71 -21.21 14.32
CA THR A 21 -12.54 -21.66 13.22
C THR A 21 -11.78 -21.52 11.90
N GLN A 22 -11.82 -22.56 11.07
CA GLN A 22 -11.19 -22.56 9.75
C GLN A 22 -11.88 -21.57 8.80
N LEU A 23 -11.08 -20.86 8.03
CA LEU A 23 -11.50 -19.94 6.98
C LEU A 23 -11.25 -20.57 5.61
N GLY A 24 -12.33 -20.76 4.86
CA GLY A 24 -12.28 -21.24 3.48
C GLY A 24 -11.90 -20.16 2.46
N THR A 25 -12.36 -20.32 1.23
CA THR A 25 -12.20 -19.30 0.18
C THR A 25 -12.94 -18.02 0.55
N THR A 26 -12.26 -16.88 0.40
CA THR A 26 -12.83 -15.55 0.67
C THR A 26 -12.94 -14.73 -0.60
N LYS A 27 -13.74 -13.67 -0.57
CA LYS A 27 -13.85 -12.70 -1.68
C LYS A 27 -12.63 -11.77 -1.76
N GLY A 28 -11.87 -11.63 -0.67
CA GLY A 28 -10.67 -10.80 -0.60
C GLY A 28 -10.37 -10.32 0.82
N VAL A 29 -10.02 -9.04 0.95
CA VAL A 29 -9.61 -8.39 2.21
C VAL A 29 -10.53 -7.22 2.56
N LYS A 30 -10.80 -7.05 3.85
CA LYS A 30 -11.30 -5.81 4.44
C LYS A 30 -10.18 -5.13 5.22
N VAL A 31 -9.94 -3.86 4.90
CA VAL A 31 -8.97 -2.97 5.54
C VAL A 31 -9.64 -2.31 6.75
N HIS A 32 -8.89 -2.27 7.84
CA HIS A 32 -9.26 -1.67 9.12
C HIS A 32 -8.22 -0.64 9.57
N TYR A 33 -8.60 0.16 10.56
CA TYR A 33 -7.71 1.08 11.28
C TYR A 33 -7.80 0.82 12.80
N THR A 34 -6.90 1.40 13.60
CA THR A 34 -6.90 1.11 15.05
C THR A 34 -8.11 1.71 15.76
N GLY A 35 -8.66 2.81 15.23
CA GLY A 35 -9.51 3.71 16.00
C GLY A 35 -8.71 4.46 17.07
N GLY A 36 -9.24 5.60 17.53
CA GLY A 36 -8.57 6.43 18.55
C GLY A 36 -7.25 7.05 18.07
N ARG A 37 -6.40 7.45 19.02
CA ARG A 37 -5.10 8.10 18.74
C ARG A 37 -4.01 7.06 18.51
N VAL A 38 -3.31 7.17 17.38
CA VAL A 38 -2.00 6.53 17.17
C VAL A 38 -0.93 7.60 17.26
N ASP A 39 0.13 7.39 18.04
CA ASP A 39 1.19 8.37 18.17
C ASP A 39 1.98 8.52 16.85
N PRO A 40 2.12 9.74 16.28
CA PRO A 40 2.90 9.94 15.05
C PRO A 40 4.37 9.47 15.14
N GLY A 41 4.97 9.49 16.33
CA GLY A 41 6.34 9.01 16.56
C GLY A 41 6.53 7.54 16.22
N ILE A 42 5.45 6.75 16.15
CA ILE A 42 5.49 5.34 15.78
C ILE A 42 6.09 5.10 14.38
N VAL A 43 6.07 6.09 13.48
CA VAL A 43 6.70 5.99 12.15
C VAL A 43 8.21 5.76 12.27
N GLY A 44 8.87 6.30 13.31
CA GLY A 44 10.29 6.09 13.59
C GLY A 44 10.57 4.96 14.58
N ASP A 45 9.55 4.32 15.16
CA ASP A 45 9.69 3.38 16.28
C ASP A 45 8.93 2.07 16.04
N HIS A 46 9.63 1.08 15.49
CA HIS A 46 9.05 -0.25 15.28
C HIS A 46 8.76 -0.99 16.59
N ALA A 47 9.53 -0.75 17.65
CA ALA A 47 9.23 -1.33 18.96
C ALA A 47 7.90 -0.77 19.52
N GLY A 48 7.57 0.48 19.20
CA GLY A 48 6.25 1.07 19.41
C GLY A 48 5.13 0.32 18.70
N CYS A 49 5.34 -0.16 17.47
CA CYS A 49 4.38 -1.03 16.76
C CYS A 49 4.15 -2.34 17.51
N VAL A 50 5.22 -3.00 17.96
CA VAL A 50 5.13 -4.25 18.75
C VAL A 50 4.27 -4.03 20.00
N LYS A 51 4.54 -2.96 20.75
CA LYS A 51 3.77 -2.59 21.96
C LYS A 51 2.29 -2.34 21.63
N LEU A 52 2.01 -1.61 20.55
CA LEU A 52 0.64 -1.31 20.14
C LEU A 52 -0.12 -2.57 19.72
N VAL A 53 0.49 -3.47 18.94
CA VAL A 53 -0.14 -4.74 18.53
C VAL A 53 -0.43 -5.63 19.75
N ARG A 54 0.49 -5.72 20.71
CA ARG A 54 0.27 -6.42 21.98
C ARG A 54 -0.88 -5.81 22.78
N SER A 55 -0.96 -4.48 22.84
CA SER A 55 -2.06 -3.78 23.51
C SER A 55 -3.41 -4.07 22.83
N ILE A 56 -3.45 -4.13 21.49
CA ILE A 56 -4.66 -4.49 20.74
C ILE A 56 -5.07 -5.93 21.02
N GLN A 57 -4.11 -6.87 21.02
CA GLN A 57 -4.39 -8.27 21.39
C GLN A 57 -4.95 -8.36 22.82
N SER A 58 -4.32 -7.70 23.79
CA SER A 58 -4.80 -7.70 25.18
C SER A 58 -6.18 -7.07 25.31
N HIS A 59 -6.48 -5.97 24.62
CA HIS A 59 -7.83 -5.40 24.62
C HIS A 59 -8.87 -6.36 24.04
N HIS A 60 -8.57 -7.04 22.93
CA HIS A 60 -9.49 -8.03 22.36
C HIS A 60 -9.72 -9.23 23.29
N MET A 61 -8.66 -9.73 23.94
CA MET A 61 -8.77 -10.91 24.80
C MET A 61 -9.38 -10.56 26.17
N ASP A 62 -8.88 -9.53 26.82
CA ASP A 62 -9.23 -9.18 28.20
C ASP A 62 -10.45 -8.24 28.27
N GLY A 63 -10.59 -7.35 27.28
CA GLY A 63 -11.73 -6.44 27.17
C GLY A 63 -12.93 -7.07 26.48
N ASN A 64 -12.75 -7.60 25.26
CA ASN A 64 -13.85 -8.15 24.46
C ASN A 64 -14.13 -9.63 24.73
N GLY A 65 -13.26 -10.33 25.48
CA GLY A 65 -13.38 -11.76 25.74
C GLY A 65 -13.09 -12.65 24.52
N TRP A 66 -12.47 -12.11 23.46
CA TRP A 66 -12.15 -12.88 22.27
C TRP A 66 -11.02 -13.88 22.53
N ILE A 67 -10.97 -14.95 21.75
CA ILE A 67 -9.92 -15.96 21.89
C ILE A 67 -8.53 -15.41 21.56
N ASP A 68 -8.44 -14.35 20.74
CA ASP A 68 -7.20 -13.75 20.27
C ASP A 68 -7.50 -12.39 19.60
N ILE A 69 -6.45 -11.69 19.13
CA ILE A 69 -6.55 -10.52 18.25
C ILE A 69 -7.55 -10.77 17.10
N GLY A 70 -8.40 -9.80 16.79
CA GLY A 70 -9.47 -9.98 15.81
C GLY A 70 -9.06 -9.92 14.34
N TYR A 71 -7.82 -9.51 14.05
CA TYR A 71 -7.32 -9.30 12.70
C TYR A 71 -6.53 -10.51 12.20
N SER A 72 -6.60 -10.78 10.90
CA SER A 72 -5.77 -11.79 10.25
C SER A 72 -4.30 -11.33 10.22
N PHE A 73 -4.07 -10.08 9.83
CA PHE A 73 -2.76 -9.44 9.77
C PHE A 73 -2.84 -7.97 10.22
N VAL A 74 -1.70 -7.42 10.65
CA VAL A 74 -1.58 -6.00 11.02
C VAL A 74 -0.39 -5.37 10.29
N ALA A 75 -0.64 -4.35 9.48
CA ALA A 75 0.35 -3.59 8.74
C ALA A 75 0.84 -2.38 9.55
N CYS A 76 2.17 -2.23 9.65
CA CYS A 76 2.80 -1.12 10.37
C CYS A 76 3.51 -0.15 9.41
N PRO A 77 3.84 1.08 9.85
CA PRO A 77 4.48 2.10 9.01
C PRO A 77 5.94 1.81 8.64
N HIS A 78 6.47 0.62 8.95
CA HIS A 78 7.84 0.19 8.59
C HIS A 78 7.86 -0.82 7.44
N LYS A 79 6.76 -0.96 6.69
CA LYS A 79 6.60 -1.96 5.62
C LYS A 79 6.62 -3.41 6.14
N LYS A 80 6.34 -3.59 7.44
CA LYS A 80 6.26 -4.89 8.09
C LYS A 80 4.80 -5.27 8.36
N VAL A 81 4.53 -6.57 8.33
CA VAL A 81 3.22 -7.14 8.60
C VAL A 81 3.30 -8.08 9.80
N PHE A 82 2.56 -7.80 10.86
CA PHE A 82 2.43 -8.72 11.99
C PHE A 82 1.41 -9.81 11.66
N GLU A 83 1.79 -11.05 11.95
CA GLU A 83 0.86 -12.18 11.92
C GLU A 83 -0.11 -12.06 13.09
N GLY A 84 -1.40 -11.84 12.79
CA GLY A 84 -2.49 -11.90 13.76
C GLY A 84 -3.01 -13.33 13.86
N ARG A 85 -4.29 -13.54 13.55
CA ARG A 85 -4.83 -14.90 13.41
C ARG A 85 -4.20 -15.67 12.24
N GLY A 86 -3.65 -14.97 11.24
CA GLY A 86 -2.93 -15.58 10.13
C GLY A 86 -3.84 -16.17 9.04
N LEU A 87 -3.24 -16.99 8.19
CA LEU A 87 -3.91 -17.68 7.08
C LEU A 87 -4.90 -18.73 7.59
N HIS A 88 -5.99 -18.94 6.85
CA HIS A 88 -6.98 -20.00 7.11
C HIS A 88 -7.68 -19.96 8.48
N HIS A 89 -7.54 -18.87 9.23
CA HIS A 89 -8.25 -18.67 10.49
C HIS A 89 -9.27 -17.53 10.36
N LEU A 90 -10.50 -17.78 10.81
CA LEU A 90 -11.60 -16.83 10.73
C LEU A 90 -11.26 -15.55 11.52
N PRO A 91 -11.24 -14.36 10.89
CA PRO A 91 -11.09 -13.10 11.64
C PRO A 91 -12.30 -12.83 12.52
N ALA A 92 -12.17 -11.90 13.47
CA ALA A 92 -13.29 -11.41 14.28
C ALA A 92 -13.70 -9.97 13.94
N ALA A 93 -12.87 -9.24 13.19
CA ALA A 93 -13.00 -7.80 13.04
C ALA A 93 -14.06 -7.32 12.03
N ASN A 94 -14.52 -8.14 11.08
CA ASN A 94 -15.41 -7.68 10.01
C ASN A 94 -16.87 -7.55 10.44
N GLY A 95 -17.26 -8.12 11.59
CA GLY A 95 -18.62 -8.18 12.09
C GLY A 95 -19.29 -9.54 11.89
N SER A 96 -20.35 -9.79 12.65
CA SER A 96 -21.11 -11.05 12.59
C SER A 96 -21.65 -11.30 11.18
N GLY A 97 -21.51 -12.53 10.67
CA GLY A 97 -21.89 -12.91 9.31
C GLY A 97 -20.95 -12.41 8.19
N LEU A 98 -19.99 -11.52 8.49
CA LEU A 98 -19.07 -10.94 7.51
C LEU A 98 -17.65 -11.51 7.59
N ASN A 99 -17.30 -12.09 8.74
CA ASN A 99 -15.97 -12.64 9.00
C ASN A 99 -15.56 -13.77 8.04
N SER A 100 -16.50 -14.56 7.53
CA SER A 100 -16.22 -15.63 6.57
C SER A 100 -16.01 -15.15 5.13
N GLY A 101 -16.38 -13.90 4.83
CA GLY A 101 -16.31 -13.34 3.47
C GLY A 101 -14.94 -12.78 3.09
N HIS A 102 -14.14 -12.34 4.07
CA HIS A 102 -12.90 -11.61 3.85
C HIS A 102 -11.90 -11.85 4.98
N TYR A 103 -10.61 -11.87 4.65
CA TYR A 103 -9.55 -11.62 5.62
C TYR A 103 -9.66 -10.20 6.18
N ALA A 104 -9.14 -9.96 7.39
CA ALA A 104 -9.11 -8.63 8.00
C ALA A 104 -7.68 -8.14 8.18
N VAL A 105 -7.32 -7.02 7.54
CA VAL A 105 -5.99 -6.40 7.65
C VAL A 105 -6.12 -5.05 8.35
N LEU A 106 -5.45 -4.90 9.49
CA LEU A 106 -5.40 -3.65 10.24
C LEU A 106 -4.22 -2.78 9.78
N GLY A 107 -4.45 -1.53 9.40
CA GLY A 107 -3.39 -0.52 9.34
C GLY A 107 -3.21 0.16 10.70
N LEU A 108 -1.97 0.29 11.18
CA LEU A 108 -1.63 1.05 12.39
C LEU A 108 -1.71 2.58 12.17
N VAL A 109 -2.93 3.05 11.90
CA VAL A 109 -3.33 4.46 11.84
C VAL A 109 -4.60 4.68 12.67
N GLY A 110 -4.76 5.87 13.22
CA GLY A 110 -5.88 6.25 14.08
C GLY A 110 -6.92 7.14 13.38
N ASN A 111 -7.92 7.61 14.14
CA ASN A 111 -8.74 8.78 13.78
C ASN A 111 -8.14 10.10 14.30
N SER A 112 -7.08 10.01 15.10
CA SER A 112 -6.30 11.14 15.59
C SER A 112 -4.82 10.75 15.74
N GLY A 113 -3.91 11.72 15.75
CA GLY A 113 -2.47 11.47 15.71
C GLY A 113 -2.01 11.07 14.30
N LEU A 114 -1.47 9.86 14.12
CA LEU A 114 -1.13 9.32 12.80
C LEU A 114 -2.41 8.88 12.06
N VAL A 115 -3.00 9.80 11.31
CA VAL A 115 -4.25 9.57 10.56
C VAL A 115 -3.98 9.28 9.09
N GLU A 116 -3.05 10.01 8.49
CA GLU A 116 -2.62 9.78 7.11
C GLU A 116 -1.72 8.54 7.04
N PRO A 117 -2.07 7.51 6.25
CA PRO A 117 -1.27 6.30 6.16
C PRO A 117 0.02 6.57 5.38
N PRO A 118 1.20 6.36 5.98
CA PRO A 118 2.46 6.46 5.25
C PRO A 118 2.55 5.38 4.16
N ASP A 119 3.29 5.65 3.09
CA ASP A 119 3.46 4.72 1.97
C ASP A 119 3.92 3.33 2.40
N ALA A 120 4.85 3.26 3.35
CA ALA A 120 5.33 2.00 3.91
C ALA A 120 4.20 1.18 4.57
N LEU A 121 3.22 1.83 5.20
CA LEU A 121 2.04 1.16 5.75
C LEU A 121 1.13 0.63 4.65
N LEU A 122 0.88 1.42 3.60
CA LEU A 122 0.08 1.00 2.46
C LEU A 122 0.73 -0.15 1.69
N HIS A 123 2.07 -0.15 1.55
CA HIS A 123 2.83 -1.29 1.05
C HIS A 123 2.62 -2.52 1.91
N ALA A 124 2.74 -2.42 3.24
CA ALA A 124 2.51 -3.53 4.15
C ALA A 124 1.08 -4.10 4.05
N ILE A 125 0.06 -3.24 3.91
CA ILE A 125 -1.32 -3.69 3.66
C ILE A 125 -1.38 -4.51 2.37
N LEU A 126 -0.80 -4.01 1.28
CA LEU A 126 -0.82 -4.70 -0.01
C LEU A 126 0.02 -5.98 0.00
N ASP A 127 1.12 -6.03 0.74
CA ASP A 127 1.92 -7.25 0.89
C ASP A 127 1.15 -8.31 1.68
N ALA A 128 0.35 -7.91 2.68
CA ALA A 128 -0.59 -8.81 3.34
C ALA A 128 -1.71 -9.30 2.39
N VAL A 129 -2.24 -8.41 1.55
CA VAL A 129 -3.25 -8.75 0.52
C VAL A 129 -2.69 -9.78 -0.47
N ASP A 130 -1.47 -9.57 -0.98
CA ASP A 130 -0.82 -10.48 -1.91
C ASP A 130 -0.54 -11.83 -1.23
N HIS A 131 -0.11 -11.82 0.04
CA HIS A 131 0.11 -13.03 0.82
C HIS A 131 -1.16 -13.88 1.02
N VAL A 132 -2.30 -13.26 1.36
CA VAL A 132 -3.57 -14.01 1.50
C VAL A 132 -4.17 -14.46 0.18
N ARG A 133 -3.84 -13.80 -0.94
CA ARG A 133 -4.23 -14.27 -2.27
C ARG A 133 -3.42 -15.48 -2.69
N ASP A 134 -2.11 -15.42 -2.51
CA ASP A 134 -1.17 -16.48 -2.87
C ASP A 134 -1.40 -17.74 -2.02
N GLN A 135 -1.49 -17.58 -0.71
CA GLN A 135 -1.48 -18.72 0.22
C GLN A 135 -2.82 -18.92 0.94
N GLY A 136 -3.64 -17.87 1.05
CA GLY A 136 -4.86 -17.88 1.86
C GLY A 136 -6.16 -18.15 1.10
N ARG A 137 -6.10 -18.35 -0.23
CA ARG A 137 -7.28 -18.51 -1.12
C ARG A 137 -8.22 -17.30 -1.09
N ALA A 138 -7.66 -16.10 -1.00
CA ALA A 138 -8.42 -14.86 -1.07
C ALA A 138 -8.70 -14.42 -2.52
N GLY A 139 -9.90 -13.90 -2.75
CA GLY A 139 -10.26 -13.25 -4.00
C GLY A 139 -9.64 -11.86 -4.16
N LYS A 140 -10.11 -11.13 -5.18
CA LYS A 140 -9.52 -9.85 -5.59
C LYS A 140 -10.03 -8.64 -4.83
N GLU A 141 -11.12 -8.74 -4.06
CA GLU A 141 -11.68 -7.57 -3.39
C GLU A 141 -10.71 -6.96 -2.37
N ILE A 142 -10.57 -5.64 -2.42
CA ILE A 142 -9.99 -4.83 -1.34
C ILE A 142 -11.06 -3.82 -0.96
N LYS A 143 -11.62 -3.96 0.24
CA LYS A 143 -12.72 -3.14 0.75
C LYS A 143 -12.37 -2.53 2.09
N GLY A 144 -13.04 -1.47 2.48
CA GLY A 144 -13.04 -0.99 3.86
C GLY A 144 -14.02 -1.79 4.71
N HIS A 145 -13.85 -1.78 6.03
CA HIS A 145 -14.85 -2.37 6.93
C HIS A 145 -16.26 -1.79 6.68
N ARG A 146 -16.34 -0.48 6.43
CA ARG A 146 -17.58 0.25 6.13
C ARG A 146 -18.33 -0.18 4.87
N ASP A 147 -17.69 -0.89 3.94
CA ASP A 147 -18.36 -1.39 2.72
C ASP A 147 -19.31 -2.56 2.98
N GLY A 148 -19.33 -3.09 4.21
CA GLY A 148 -20.31 -4.12 4.59
C GLY A 148 -20.83 -3.99 6.02
N PHE A 149 -20.47 -2.93 6.75
CA PHE A 149 -20.89 -2.72 8.13
C PHE A 149 -21.05 -1.21 8.39
N PRO A 150 -22.07 -0.76 9.13
CA PRO A 150 -22.26 0.67 9.43
C PRO A 150 -21.22 1.14 10.47
N THR A 151 -20.06 1.61 10.00
CA THR A 151 -18.94 2.06 10.84
C THR A 151 -18.10 3.12 10.14
N ASP A 152 -17.35 3.91 10.92
CA ASP A 152 -16.32 4.80 10.39
C ASP A 152 -15.00 4.08 10.06
N CYS A 153 -14.83 2.81 10.41
CA CYS A 153 -13.65 2.04 10.01
C CYS A 153 -13.60 1.87 8.47
N PRO A 154 -12.47 2.13 7.77
CA PRO A 154 -11.09 2.29 8.26
C PRO A 154 -10.59 3.73 8.43
N GLY A 155 -11.46 4.70 8.73
CA GLY A 155 -11.10 6.11 8.77
C GLY A 155 -11.05 6.75 7.38
N GLY A 156 -11.06 8.09 7.34
CA GLY A 156 -11.21 8.86 6.09
C GLY A 156 -10.11 8.58 5.06
N PRO A 157 -8.83 8.85 5.36
CA PRO A 157 -7.76 8.72 4.37
C PRO A 157 -7.52 7.30 3.88
N LEU A 158 -7.49 6.32 4.78
CA LEU A 158 -7.28 4.92 4.40
C LEU A 158 -8.45 4.39 3.57
N TYR A 159 -9.70 4.79 3.89
CA TYR A 159 -10.86 4.47 3.05
C TYR A 159 -10.80 5.14 1.69
N ALA A 160 -10.40 6.41 1.62
CA ALA A 160 -10.23 7.11 0.35
C ALA A 160 -9.20 6.42 -0.55
N TRP A 161 -8.11 5.89 0.02
CA TRP A 161 -7.15 5.06 -0.71
C TRP A 161 -7.76 3.75 -1.22
N VAL A 162 -8.53 3.04 -0.40
CA VAL A 162 -9.26 1.83 -0.83
C VAL A 162 -10.23 2.13 -1.98
N GLN A 163 -10.99 3.23 -1.89
CA GLN A 163 -11.95 3.65 -2.92
C GLN A 163 -11.29 3.98 -4.26
N ARG A 164 -10.01 4.39 -4.26
CA ARG A 164 -9.20 4.56 -5.48
C ARG A 164 -8.64 3.25 -6.05
N GLY A 165 -9.06 2.11 -5.52
CA GLY A 165 -8.57 0.79 -5.93
C GLY A 165 -7.30 0.34 -5.22
N ALA A 166 -6.97 0.96 -4.08
CA ALA A 166 -5.78 0.64 -3.29
C ALA A 166 -4.47 0.65 -4.11
N PRO A 167 -4.16 1.76 -4.83
CA PRO A 167 -2.95 1.83 -5.63
C PRO A 167 -1.71 1.66 -4.76
N ARG A 168 -0.74 0.86 -5.21
CA ARG A 168 0.52 0.66 -4.50
C ARG A 168 1.33 1.97 -4.52
N PRO A 169 1.70 2.56 -3.38
CA PRO A 169 2.53 3.76 -3.41
C PRO A 169 3.90 3.47 -4.02
N GLY A 170 4.55 4.47 -4.58
CA GLY A 170 5.82 4.27 -5.28
C GLY A 170 5.71 3.59 -6.64
N THR A 171 4.50 3.16 -7.07
CA THR A 171 4.15 3.10 -8.50
C THR A 171 3.58 4.44 -9.01
N ASP A 172 3.62 5.50 -8.16
CA ASP A 172 3.51 6.96 -8.38
C ASP A 172 4.12 7.68 -7.12
N PRO A 173 4.56 8.96 -7.14
CA PRO A 173 5.56 9.52 -6.22
C PRO A 173 4.96 10.11 -4.93
N VAL A 174 5.70 9.91 -3.83
CA VAL A 174 5.44 10.40 -2.47
C VAL A 174 5.71 11.91 -2.36
N PRO A 175 4.81 12.74 -1.80
CA PRO A 175 5.17 14.06 -1.29
C PRO A 175 5.83 13.92 0.10
N GLY A 176 7.10 14.32 0.24
CA GLY A 176 7.75 14.53 1.55
C GLY A 176 9.01 13.72 1.87
N GLY A 177 9.51 12.89 0.95
CA GLY A 177 10.91 12.39 0.96
C GLY A 177 11.87 13.42 0.32
N PRO A 178 13.20 13.23 0.39
CA PRO A 178 14.19 14.28 0.08
C PRO A 178 13.87 14.96 -1.26
N SER A 179 13.96 16.29 -1.27
CA SER A 179 13.58 17.18 -2.38
C SER A 179 13.88 16.54 -3.73
N THR A 180 12.82 16.09 -4.42
CA THR A 180 12.92 15.65 -5.80
C THR A 180 13.43 16.83 -6.61
N THR A 181 14.43 16.61 -7.45
CA THR A 181 14.78 17.58 -8.49
C THR A 181 13.73 17.60 -9.62
N ALA A 182 12.87 16.58 -9.65
CA ALA A 182 11.75 16.50 -10.55
C ALA A 182 10.75 17.64 -10.33
N PRO A 183 10.32 18.35 -11.40
CA PRO A 183 9.15 19.22 -11.34
C PRO A 183 7.90 18.38 -11.04
N PRO A 184 6.82 19.01 -10.54
CA PRO A 184 5.56 18.31 -10.30
C PRO A 184 5.09 17.55 -11.55
N PHE A 185 4.56 16.34 -11.35
CA PHE A 185 3.99 15.58 -12.45
C PHE A 185 2.82 16.35 -13.09
N PRO A 186 2.73 16.44 -14.43
CA PRO A 186 1.75 17.26 -15.16
C PRO A 186 0.28 16.85 -15.00
N GLY A 187 -0.02 15.80 -14.24
CA GLY A 187 -1.39 15.34 -13.98
C GLY A 187 -2.00 14.51 -15.10
N ARG A 188 -1.22 14.12 -16.13
CA ARG A 188 -1.64 13.21 -17.19
C ARG A 188 -0.49 12.33 -17.69
N LEU A 189 -0.81 11.10 -18.08
CA LEU A 189 0.15 10.15 -18.65
C LEU A 189 0.55 10.58 -20.07
N LEU A 190 1.85 10.68 -20.38
CA LEU A 190 2.31 10.89 -21.75
C LEU A 190 2.47 9.54 -22.43
N LYS A 191 1.72 9.31 -23.50
CA LYS A 191 1.65 8.03 -24.20
C LYS A 191 1.35 8.20 -25.68
N TYR A 192 1.64 7.16 -26.44
CA TYR A 192 1.28 7.05 -27.86
C TYR A 192 0.77 5.62 -28.11
N PRO A 193 -0.32 5.42 -28.89
CA PRO A 193 -1.18 6.41 -29.57
C PRO A 193 -2.32 6.99 -28.71
N PRO A 194 -2.95 8.13 -29.10
CA PRO A 194 -2.60 9.02 -30.22
C PRO A 194 -1.38 9.89 -29.91
N ILE A 195 -0.90 10.69 -30.87
CA ILE A 195 0.15 11.68 -30.60
C ILE A 195 -0.40 12.71 -29.61
N MET A 196 0.25 12.83 -28.45
CA MET A 196 -0.06 13.85 -27.46
C MET A 196 0.81 15.07 -27.69
N ARG A 197 0.27 16.28 -27.44
CA ARG A 197 1.05 17.53 -27.51
C ARG A 197 0.91 18.33 -26.23
N GLY A 198 1.96 19.06 -25.86
CA GLY A 198 1.92 19.94 -24.70
C GLY A 198 3.29 20.37 -24.19
N GLU A 199 3.28 21.30 -23.23
CA GLU A 199 4.48 21.79 -22.58
C GLU A 199 5.11 20.76 -21.65
N ASP A 200 4.27 19.91 -21.07
CA ASP A 200 4.67 18.74 -20.30
C ASP A 200 5.47 17.73 -21.13
N VAL A 201 5.09 17.55 -22.40
CA VAL A 201 5.85 16.73 -23.36
C VAL A 201 7.21 17.34 -23.64
N ARG A 202 7.28 18.66 -23.94
CA ARG A 202 8.57 19.36 -24.14
C ARG A 202 9.46 19.26 -22.91
N THR A 203 8.89 19.45 -21.73
CA THR A 203 9.60 19.37 -20.46
C THR A 203 10.27 18.01 -20.28
N TRP A 204 9.54 16.92 -20.51
CA TRP A 204 10.10 15.58 -20.43
C TRP A 204 11.13 15.31 -21.53
N GLN A 205 10.84 15.67 -22.78
CA GLN A 205 11.77 15.53 -23.92
C GLN A 205 13.11 16.23 -23.65
N ALA A 206 13.07 17.48 -23.18
CA ALA A 206 14.26 18.24 -22.83
C ALA A 206 15.10 17.52 -21.76
N LYS A 207 14.45 16.94 -20.74
CA LYS A 207 15.17 16.24 -19.68
C LYS A 207 15.78 14.93 -20.15
N VAL A 208 15.10 14.12 -20.96
CA VAL A 208 15.71 12.89 -21.49
C VAL A 208 16.87 13.20 -22.44
N VAL A 209 16.81 14.30 -23.20
CA VAL A 209 17.93 14.77 -24.02
C VAL A 209 19.12 15.20 -23.15
N GLU A 210 18.88 15.91 -22.05
CA GLU A 210 19.92 16.26 -21.06
C GLU A 210 20.60 15.02 -20.47
N ARG A 211 19.87 13.90 -20.35
CA ARG A 211 20.40 12.60 -19.92
C ARG A 211 21.17 11.84 -21.01
N GLY A 212 21.28 12.39 -22.22
CA GLY A 212 22.02 11.80 -23.33
C GLY A 212 21.20 10.93 -24.29
N PHE A 213 19.87 10.93 -24.21
CA PHE A 213 19.03 10.27 -25.22
C PHE A 213 18.88 11.13 -26.47
N GLU A 214 18.93 10.51 -27.64
CA GLU A 214 18.66 11.19 -28.91
C GLU A 214 17.14 11.31 -29.14
N LEU A 215 16.61 12.53 -29.03
CA LEU A 215 15.19 12.83 -29.25
C LEU A 215 14.98 14.30 -29.62
N ASP A 216 14.05 14.60 -30.53
CA ASP A 216 13.64 15.97 -30.83
C ASP A 216 12.72 16.53 -29.72
N VAL A 217 12.98 17.77 -29.28
CA VAL A 217 12.15 18.49 -28.28
C VAL A 217 11.04 19.27 -28.98
N ASP A 218 10.16 18.56 -29.68
CA ASP A 218 9.10 19.15 -30.52
C ASP A 218 7.76 19.36 -29.78
N GLY A 219 7.65 18.85 -28.55
CA GLY A 219 6.42 18.85 -27.76
C GLY A 219 5.35 17.89 -28.25
N ALA A 220 5.72 16.89 -29.05
CA ALA A 220 4.84 15.84 -29.55
C ALA A 220 5.30 14.46 -29.04
N TYR A 221 4.47 13.83 -28.22
CA TYR A 221 4.73 12.48 -27.75
C TYR A 221 4.26 11.49 -28.81
N GLY A 222 5.17 11.16 -29.74
CA GLY A 222 4.95 10.23 -30.84
C GLY A 222 5.72 8.91 -30.68
N PRO A 223 5.84 8.12 -31.77
CA PRO A 223 6.58 6.85 -31.77
C PRO A 223 8.02 6.97 -31.23
N ALA A 224 8.75 8.02 -31.61
CA ALA A 224 10.12 8.25 -31.15
C ALA A 224 10.20 8.47 -29.63
N SER A 225 9.35 9.35 -29.09
CA SER A 225 9.25 9.61 -27.64
C SER A 225 8.91 8.32 -26.86
N ARG A 226 8.03 7.47 -27.41
CA ARG A 226 7.70 6.18 -26.81
C ARG A 226 8.92 5.25 -26.73
N GLU A 227 9.70 5.11 -27.80
CA GLU A 227 10.88 4.23 -27.80
C GLU A 227 12.00 4.72 -26.86
N VAL A 228 12.21 6.05 -26.78
CA VAL A 228 13.12 6.64 -25.79
C VAL A 228 12.63 6.38 -24.37
N CYS A 229 11.32 6.54 -24.11
CA CYS A 229 10.72 6.25 -22.82
C CYS A 229 10.94 4.78 -22.40
N ARG A 230 10.70 3.83 -23.31
CA ARG A 230 10.96 2.40 -23.05
C ARG A 230 12.43 2.13 -22.74
N SER A 231 13.33 2.75 -23.49
CA SER A 231 14.77 2.59 -23.29
C SER A 231 15.20 3.13 -21.93
N PHE A 232 14.69 4.30 -21.55
CA PHE A 232 14.88 4.87 -20.21
C PHE A 232 14.31 3.95 -19.11
N GLN A 233 13.08 3.47 -19.26
CA GLN A 233 12.44 2.56 -18.30
C GLN A 233 13.26 1.29 -18.07
N ARG A 234 13.81 0.68 -19.14
CA ARG A 234 14.72 -0.47 -19.01
C ARG A 234 15.99 -0.15 -18.25
N GLN A 235 16.59 1.04 -18.46
CA GLN A 235 17.77 1.46 -17.71
C GLN A 235 17.49 1.63 -16.21
N GLN A 236 16.24 1.92 -15.84
CA GLN A 236 15.81 2.12 -14.46
C GLN A 236 15.22 0.86 -13.80
N ASP A 237 15.24 -0.29 -14.48
CA ASP A 237 14.65 -1.56 -14.02
C ASP A 237 13.16 -1.42 -13.62
N ILE A 238 12.40 -0.66 -14.40
CA ILE A 238 10.94 -0.52 -14.29
C ILE A 238 10.26 -1.05 -15.56
N GLU A 239 8.93 -1.24 -15.50
CA GLU A 239 8.14 -1.72 -16.65
C GLU A 239 8.32 -0.80 -17.88
N ASP A 240 8.67 -1.39 -19.03
CA ASP A 240 9.02 -0.68 -20.28
C ASP A 240 7.81 -0.46 -21.20
N ASP A 241 6.71 0.02 -20.63
CA ASP A 241 5.43 0.22 -21.34
C ASP A 241 5.45 1.39 -22.35
N GLY A 242 6.47 2.26 -22.27
CA GLY A 242 6.64 3.45 -23.10
C GLY A 242 5.69 4.58 -22.73
N VAL A 243 5.16 4.56 -21.50
CA VAL A 243 4.29 5.57 -20.93
C VAL A 243 5.06 6.38 -19.88
N VAL A 244 5.07 7.70 -20.05
CA VAL A 244 5.57 8.59 -19.00
C VAL A 244 4.46 8.76 -17.96
N GLY A 245 4.40 7.79 -17.05
CA GLY A 245 3.67 7.90 -15.80
C GLY A 245 4.48 8.65 -14.73
N PRO A 246 3.88 8.96 -13.58
CA PRO A 246 4.56 9.70 -12.53
C PRO A 246 5.88 9.07 -12.02
N VAL A 247 6.02 7.75 -12.03
CA VAL A 247 7.30 7.08 -11.72
C VAL A 247 8.37 7.38 -12.78
N THR A 248 8.06 7.13 -14.05
CA THR A 248 8.94 7.44 -15.18
C THR A 248 9.33 8.91 -15.16
N TRP A 249 8.35 9.80 -14.94
CA TRP A 249 8.55 11.24 -14.81
C TRP A 249 9.56 11.53 -13.71
N ARG A 250 9.30 11.14 -12.45
CA ARG A 250 10.22 11.42 -11.34
C ARG A 250 11.64 10.92 -11.61
N LEU A 251 11.78 9.66 -12.04
CA LEU A 251 13.10 9.05 -12.28
C LEU A 251 13.88 9.78 -13.38
N THR A 252 13.18 10.41 -14.35
CA THR A 252 13.83 11.21 -15.40
C THR A 252 14.68 12.34 -14.79
N TRP A 253 14.31 12.88 -13.63
CA TRP A 253 15.14 13.88 -12.93
C TRP A 253 16.03 13.28 -11.86
N ASP A 254 15.51 12.36 -11.05
CA ASP A 254 16.18 11.96 -9.81
C ASP A 254 17.15 10.79 -9.97
N ALA A 255 17.04 9.99 -11.05
CA ALA A 255 17.93 8.87 -11.25
C ALA A 255 19.35 9.34 -11.61
N PRO A 256 20.42 8.72 -11.06
CA PRO A 256 21.79 8.99 -11.46
C PRO A 256 21.95 8.87 -12.98
N THR A 257 22.70 9.79 -13.59
CA THR A 257 23.17 9.61 -14.97
C THR A 257 24.24 8.52 -14.96
N ILE A 258 24.09 7.53 -15.84
CA ILE A 258 25.04 6.43 -16.01
C ILE A 258 26.07 6.84 -17.05
#